data_AF-A0A845Y9J1-F1
#
_entry.id   AF-A0A845Y9J1-F1
#
_cell.length_a   1.000
_cell.length_b   1.000
_cell.length_c   1.000
_cell.angle_alpha   90.00
_cell.angle_beta   90.00
_cell.angle_gamma   90.00
#
_symmetry.space_group_name_H-M   'P 1'
#
loop_
_entity.id
_entity.type
_entity.pdbx_description
1 polymer ?
#
loop_
_entity_poly.entity_id
_entity_poly.type
_entity_poly.pdbx_seq_one_letter_code
_entity_poly.pdbx_strand_id
1 'polypeptide(L)'
;MEQVWGALFIFVVCPLLGGLPLTGWWVQLTTGKQLSQIGTGNVGVSAAFYHGGTVVGLGAVALEAFKGIGAVLLARHFFPTDPIWPVVALMALVMGRYWLSRGAGVTNVSWGFIVYDPLVAVLGWLLSLIVFTVLRERRQGRMFALIIVPVLTGLIHNDGIRFVAVACLMGLIGWIYQKLPDDLELPSQGTPTESQRLFRFFRGESALQALDQMLDPTMVGNKAATLSQLKTWGYPVPMGYVLQAGDDPTALLTLCQPSPKQPLVVRSSAVGEDGLGASAAGQYVSVTDVVSRAELEQAIAACFQAYNRPSAVQYRRDLGLAEATMNVLVQRQIHGIVSGVAFSRDPIARCGHSVVIEALPGAASRVVSGQVTPQRYRVTIRPEDMHSGDDWQLSDAIDLPIDPNDKFDNAPNGAPSPLSPPLSSSAPLSLRLIQQIAYLARHLERRFGDIPQDVEWTYDGKHIWVLQSRPITTLIPLWTRKIAAEVIPGVIHPLTWSINQPLTCGVWGDLFTLVLGQRSAGLDFSQTAMLHRSYAYFNATLLGNIFLRMGLPAESLEFLTRGAKFSRPPLVATLRNMPGLLRL
;
A
#
# COMPACT_ATOMS: atom_id res chain seq x y z
N MET A 1 -30.07 -60.22 20.70
CA MET A 1 -29.55 -59.53 21.91
C MET A 1 -28.28 -58.74 21.62
N GLU A 2 -27.33 -59.26 20.85
CA GLU A 2 -26.07 -58.57 20.54
C GLU A 2 -26.24 -57.18 19.89
N GLN A 3 -27.21 -56.99 19.01
CA GLN A 3 -27.50 -55.66 18.42
C GLN A 3 -28.06 -54.64 19.43
N VAL A 4 -28.88 -55.08 20.39
CA VAL A 4 -29.42 -54.20 21.45
C VAL A 4 -28.30 -53.78 22.40
N TRP A 5 -27.44 -54.73 22.77
CA TRP A 5 -26.23 -54.45 23.53
C TRP A 5 -25.26 -53.57 22.75
N GLY A 6 -25.10 -53.80 21.44
CA GLY A 6 -24.27 -52.97 20.56
C GLY A 6 -24.77 -51.53 20.45
N ALA A 7 -26.09 -51.33 20.31
CA ALA A 7 -26.69 -49.99 20.31
C ALA A 7 -26.46 -49.27 21.64
N LEU A 8 -26.74 -49.94 22.76
CA LEU A 8 -26.49 -49.40 24.09
C LEU A 8 -25.01 -49.06 24.27
N PHE A 9 -24.12 -49.93 23.80
CA PHE A 9 -22.68 -49.72 23.86
C PHE A 9 -22.23 -48.52 23.04
N ILE A 10 -22.76 -48.32 21.82
CA ILE A 10 -22.47 -47.12 21.01
C ILE A 10 -22.94 -45.86 21.72
N PHE A 11 -24.17 -45.83 22.23
CA PHE A 11 -24.73 -44.65 22.91
C PHE A 11 -24.06 -44.32 24.24
N VAL A 12 -23.38 -45.27 24.87
CA VAL A 12 -22.61 -45.03 26.11
C VAL A 12 -21.15 -44.71 25.79
N VAL A 13 -20.49 -45.55 24.99
CA VAL A 13 -19.04 -45.51 24.77
C VAL A 13 -18.63 -44.43 23.78
N CYS A 14 -19.37 -44.20 22.69
CA CYS A 14 -18.98 -43.19 21.72
C CYS A 14 -19.01 -41.76 22.29
N PRO A 15 -20.03 -41.33 23.06
CA PRO A 15 -19.99 -40.03 23.73
C PRO A 15 -18.87 -39.92 24.77
N LEU A 16 -18.62 -40.96 25.57
CA LEU A 16 -17.51 -40.97 26.52
C LEU A 16 -16.16 -40.85 25.81
N LEU A 17 -15.95 -41.64 24.75
CA LEU A 17 -14.76 -41.58 23.89
C LEU A 17 -14.58 -40.18 23.30
N GLY A 18 -15.66 -39.58 22.79
CA GLY A 18 -15.65 -38.21 22.26
C GLY A 18 -15.29 -37.17 23.30
N GLY A 19 -15.78 -37.35 24.53
CA GLY A 19 -15.53 -36.46 25.67
C GLY A 19 -14.12 -36.56 26.28
N LEU A 20 -13.34 -37.59 25.94
CA LEU A 20 -11.95 -37.70 26.42
C LEU A 20 -11.11 -36.55 25.85
N PRO A 21 -10.52 -35.69 26.71
CA PRO A 21 -9.73 -34.54 26.29
C PRO A 21 -8.30 -34.95 25.91
N LEU A 22 -8.15 -35.94 25.01
CA LEU A 22 -6.86 -36.50 24.59
C LEU A 22 -5.91 -35.43 24.04
N THR A 23 -6.44 -34.48 23.25
CA THR A 23 -5.71 -33.28 22.80
C THR A 23 -5.21 -32.43 23.96
N GLY A 24 -6.04 -32.22 24.97
CA GLY A 24 -5.69 -31.47 26.17
C GLY A 24 -4.59 -32.16 26.97
N TRP A 25 -4.73 -33.46 27.22
CA TRP A 25 -3.71 -34.27 27.89
C TRP A 25 -2.41 -34.33 27.09
N TRP A 26 -2.48 -34.48 25.77
CA TRP A 26 -1.32 -34.50 24.89
C TRP A 26 -0.57 -33.17 24.93
N VAL A 27 -1.27 -32.05 24.80
CA VAL A 27 -0.67 -30.72 24.89
C VAL A 27 -0.10 -30.49 26.30
N GLN A 28 -0.81 -30.90 27.36
CA GLN A 28 -0.33 -30.78 28.73
C GLN A 28 0.93 -31.61 28.97
N LEU A 29 0.99 -32.85 28.46
CA LEU A 29 2.14 -33.74 28.60
C LEU A 29 3.35 -33.21 27.83
N THR A 30 3.14 -32.70 26.62
CA THR A 30 4.22 -32.29 25.72
C THR A 30 4.69 -30.86 25.94
N THR A 31 3.82 -29.98 26.44
CA THR A 31 4.10 -28.54 26.56
C THR A 31 3.90 -27.99 27.98
N GLY A 32 3.34 -28.78 28.91
CA GLY A 32 2.96 -28.32 30.26
C GLY A 32 1.70 -27.44 30.29
N LYS A 33 1.11 -27.11 29.13
CA LYS A 33 -0.01 -26.17 29.02
C LYS A 33 -1.36 -26.87 29.08
N GLN A 34 -2.29 -26.29 29.83
CA GLN A 34 -3.65 -26.81 29.94
C GLN A 34 -4.60 -26.04 29.02
N LEU A 35 -4.96 -26.65 27.87
CA LEU A 35 -5.81 -26.03 26.83
C LEU A 35 -7.15 -25.48 27.35
N SER A 36 -7.77 -26.14 28.33
CA SER A 36 -9.06 -25.69 28.89
C SER A 36 -8.97 -24.38 29.68
N GLN A 37 -7.75 -23.92 30.01
CA GLN A 37 -7.50 -22.71 30.79
C GLN A 37 -6.84 -21.59 29.98
N ILE A 38 -6.58 -21.81 28.67
CA ILE A 38 -5.86 -20.87 27.80
C ILE A 38 -6.58 -20.68 26.45
N GLY A 39 -6.32 -19.57 25.77
CA GLY A 39 -6.94 -19.28 24.47
C GLY A 39 -8.46 -19.10 24.56
N THR A 40 -9.21 -19.73 23.66
CA THR A 40 -10.69 -19.74 23.72
C THR A 40 -11.26 -20.76 24.71
N GLY A 41 -10.40 -21.53 25.40
CA GLY A 41 -10.79 -22.66 26.25
C GLY A 41 -11.25 -23.90 25.48
N ASN A 42 -11.10 -23.89 24.15
CA ASN A 42 -11.38 -25.02 23.27
C ASN A 42 -10.24 -26.04 23.33
N VAL A 43 -10.57 -27.31 23.56
CA VAL A 43 -9.58 -28.40 23.63
C VAL A 43 -9.40 -29.03 22.24
N GLY A 44 -9.37 -28.18 21.21
CA GLY A 44 -9.39 -28.56 19.80
C GLY A 44 -8.01 -28.83 19.20
N VAL A 45 -8.01 -29.36 17.97
CA VAL A 45 -6.77 -29.53 17.19
C VAL A 45 -6.19 -28.17 16.80
N SER A 46 -7.04 -27.19 16.47
CA SER A 46 -6.61 -25.81 16.22
C SER A 46 -5.89 -25.21 17.44
N ALA A 47 -6.43 -25.44 18.64
CA ALA A 47 -5.81 -25.06 19.91
C ALA A 47 -4.42 -25.70 20.08
N ALA A 48 -4.28 -26.99 19.74
CA ALA A 48 -3.01 -27.70 19.82
C ALA A 48 -1.96 -27.15 18.84
N PHE A 49 -2.35 -26.81 17.60
CA PHE A 49 -1.46 -26.12 16.65
C PHE A 49 -1.09 -24.72 17.13
N TYR A 50 -2.04 -23.98 17.69
CA TYR A 50 -1.83 -22.62 18.16
C TYR A 50 -0.90 -22.57 19.39
N HIS A 51 -1.17 -23.38 20.41
CA HIS A 51 -0.46 -23.35 21.69
C HIS A 51 0.75 -24.29 21.79
N GLY A 52 0.79 -25.35 20.98
CA GLY A 52 1.82 -26.39 21.01
C GLY A 52 2.69 -26.51 19.75
N GLY A 53 2.33 -25.84 18.65
CA GLY A 53 3.10 -25.85 17.40
C GLY A 53 2.84 -27.08 16.52
N THR A 54 3.57 -27.19 15.41
CA THR A 54 3.29 -28.14 14.31
C THR A 54 3.35 -29.61 14.76
N VAL A 55 4.40 -30.00 15.49
CA VAL A 55 4.58 -31.40 15.93
C VAL A 55 3.50 -31.82 16.93
N VAL A 56 3.21 -30.96 17.91
CA VAL A 56 2.16 -31.21 18.91
C VAL A 56 0.79 -31.23 18.25
N GLY A 57 0.55 -30.33 17.29
CA GLY A 57 -0.67 -30.28 16.47
C GLY A 57 -0.86 -31.55 15.64
N LEU A 58 0.18 -32.09 15.01
CA LEU A 58 0.12 -33.38 14.30
C LEU A 58 -0.19 -34.55 15.24
N GLY A 59 0.40 -34.57 16.44
CA GLY A 59 0.05 -35.57 17.47
C GLY A 59 -1.41 -35.46 17.91
N ALA A 60 -1.92 -34.24 18.07
CA ALA A 60 -3.34 -33.98 18.34
C ALA A 60 -4.23 -34.47 17.20
N VAL A 61 -3.85 -34.28 15.93
CA VAL A 61 -4.57 -34.84 14.77
C VAL A 61 -4.63 -36.37 14.87
N ALA A 62 -3.52 -37.04 15.18
CA ALA A 62 -3.48 -38.50 15.27
C ALA A 62 -4.39 -39.05 16.38
N LEU A 63 -4.41 -38.43 17.56
CA LEU A 63 -5.28 -38.83 18.68
C LEU A 63 -6.77 -38.63 18.37
N GLU A 64 -7.10 -37.51 17.73
CA GLU A 64 -8.47 -37.20 17.32
C GLU A 64 -8.92 -38.10 16.15
N ALA A 65 -8.01 -38.43 15.23
CA ALA A 65 -8.23 -39.40 14.18
C ALA A 65 -8.50 -40.80 14.75
N PHE A 66 -7.70 -41.24 15.73
CA PHE A 66 -7.89 -42.52 16.40
C PHE A 66 -9.29 -42.65 17.01
N LYS A 67 -9.80 -41.62 17.68
CA LYS A 67 -11.16 -41.62 18.23
C LYS A 67 -12.23 -41.76 17.14
N GLY A 68 -12.09 -41.00 16.05
CA GLY A 68 -13.01 -41.06 14.91
C GLY A 68 -13.05 -42.43 14.24
N ILE A 69 -11.87 -42.98 13.95
CA ILE A 69 -11.69 -44.32 13.36
C ILE A 69 -12.23 -45.39 14.30
N GLY A 70 -11.89 -45.32 15.60
CA GLY A 70 -12.34 -46.26 16.63
C GLY A 70 -13.86 -46.32 16.75
N ALA A 71 -14.55 -45.19 16.70
CA ALA A 71 -16.03 -45.17 16.75
C ALA A 71 -16.67 -45.89 15.54
N VAL A 72 -16.10 -45.71 14.35
CA VAL A 72 -16.60 -46.37 13.13
C VAL A 72 -16.31 -47.87 13.14
N LEU A 73 -15.10 -48.28 13.54
CA LEU A 73 -14.75 -49.71 13.65
C LEU A 73 -15.58 -50.42 14.73
N LEU A 74 -15.84 -49.74 15.84
CA LEU A 74 -16.69 -50.25 16.91
C LEU A 74 -18.12 -50.46 16.42
N ALA A 75 -18.68 -49.49 15.69
CA ALA A 75 -20.01 -49.64 15.10
C ALA A 75 -20.06 -50.81 14.10
N ARG A 76 -19.04 -50.96 13.24
CA ARG A 76 -18.93 -52.08 12.30
C ARG A 76 -18.78 -53.44 12.98
N HIS A 77 -18.22 -53.50 14.18
CA HIS A 77 -18.10 -54.75 14.93
C HIS A 77 -19.47 -55.31 15.32
N PHE A 78 -20.36 -54.47 15.85
CA PHE A 78 -21.71 -54.86 16.24
C PHE A 78 -22.74 -54.85 15.10
N PHE A 79 -22.50 -54.01 14.09
CA PHE A 79 -23.38 -53.81 12.95
C PHE A 79 -22.60 -53.86 11.63
N PRO A 80 -22.10 -55.05 11.22
CA PRO A 80 -21.19 -55.18 10.08
C PRO A 80 -21.83 -54.83 8.73
N THR A 81 -23.15 -55.02 8.60
CA THR A 81 -23.88 -54.83 7.34
C THR A 81 -24.70 -53.54 7.30
N ASP A 82 -24.81 -52.83 8.43
CA ASP A 82 -25.66 -51.64 8.53
C ASP A 82 -24.82 -50.35 8.35
N PRO A 83 -25.09 -49.55 7.32
CA PRO A 83 -24.34 -48.34 7.02
C PRO A 83 -24.67 -47.16 7.95
N ILE A 84 -25.76 -47.23 8.72
CA ILE A 84 -26.24 -46.08 9.51
C ILE A 84 -25.50 -46.00 10.84
N TRP A 85 -25.25 -47.15 11.49
CA TRP A 85 -24.63 -47.21 12.82
C TRP A 85 -23.26 -46.54 12.92
N PRO A 86 -22.35 -46.65 11.91
CA PRO A 86 -21.12 -45.86 11.91
C PRO A 86 -21.34 -44.35 11.94
N VAL A 87 -22.35 -43.84 11.23
CA VAL A 87 -22.71 -42.42 11.22
C VAL A 87 -23.30 -42.00 12.56
N VAL A 88 -24.16 -42.83 13.15
CA VAL A 88 -24.73 -42.63 14.50
C VAL A 88 -23.63 -42.62 15.56
N ALA A 89 -22.65 -43.51 15.45
CA ALA A 89 -21.49 -43.55 16.35
C ALA A 89 -20.66 -42.25 16.25
N LEU A 90 -20.47 -41.71 15.04
CA LEU A 90 -19.83 -40.41 14.86
C LEU A 90 -20.65 -39.25 15.44
N MET A 91 -21.98 -39.25 15.30
CA MET A 91 -22.85 -38.25 15.93
C MET A 91 -22.72 -38.29 17.45
N ALA A 92 -22.83 -39.48 18.04
CA ALA A 92 -22.71 -39.71 19.48
C ALA A 92 -21.34 -39.24 19.99
N LEU A 93 -20.27 -39.53 19.24
CA LEU A 93 -18.92 -39.06 19.52
C LEU A 93 -18.80 -37.53 19.45
N VAL A 94 -19.38 -36.88 18.46
CA VAL A 94 -19.37 -35.41 18.32
C VAL A 94 -20.14 -34.75 19.46
N MET A 95 -21.30 -35.29 19.83
CA MET A 95 -22.10 -34.78 20.96
C MET A 95 -21.34 -34.88 22.28
N GLY A 96 -20.72 -36.04 22.54
CA GLY A 96 -19.86 -36.22 23.70
C GLY A 96 -18.70 -35.24 23.73
N ARG A 97 -18.06 -35.01 22.58
CA ARG A 97 -16.99 -34.02 22.45
C ARG A 97 -17.46 -32.60 22.75
N TYR A 98 -18.61 -32.20 22.22
CA TYR A 98 -19.19 -30.88 22.44
C TYR A 98 -19.51 -30.63 23.93
N TRP A 99 -20.24 -31.55 24.57
CA TRP A 99 -20.68 -31.38 25.95
C TRP A 99 -19.57 -31.56 26.99
N LEU A 100 -18.66 -32.51 26.80
CA LEU A 100 -17.67 -32.89 27.82
C LEU A 100 -16.31 -32.20 27.62
N SER A 101 -15.91 -31.92 26.37
CA SER A 101 -14.56 -31.39 26.05
C SER A 101 -14.57 -30.05 25.30
N ARG A 102 -15.76 -29.45 25.08
CA ARG A 102 -15.94 -28.16 24.39
C ARG A 102 -15.18 -28.11 23.06
N GLY A 103 -15.33 -29.13 22.23
CA GLY A 103 -14.69 -29.21 20.90
C GLY A 103 -15.67 -29.53 19.78
N ALA A 104 -15.41 -29.01 18.57
CA ALA A 104 -16.31 -29.13 17.42
C ALA A 104 -16.34 -30.52 16.74
N GLY A 105 -15.35 -31.38 16.97
CA GLY A 105 -15.38 -32.78 16.49
C GLY A 105 -14.96 -33.01 15.04
N VAL A 106 -14.62 -31.95 14.31
CA VAL A 106 -14.38 -31.95 12.86
C VAL A 106 -13.30 -32.93 12.45
N THR A 107 -12.16 -32.98 13.16
CA THR A 107 -11.06 -33.91 12.84
C THR A 107 -11.49 -35.37 13.02
N ASN A 108 -12.27 -35.68 14.06
CA ASN A 108 -12.72 -37.05 14.36
C ASN A 108 -13.71 -37.50 13.31
N VAL A 109 -14.65 -36.62 12.96
CA VAL A 109 -15.57 -36.89 11.88
C VAL A 109 -14.82 -37.07 10.58
N SER A 110 -13.88 -36.19 10.24
CA SER A 110 -13.12 -36.27 8.98
C SER A 110 -12.40 -37.62 8.85
N TRP A 111 -11.67 -38.05 9.88
CA TRP A 111 -10.92 -39.32 9.85
C TRP A 111 -11.79 -40.56 10.04
N GLY A 112 -12.83 -40.50 10.87
CA GLY A 112 -13.81 -41.58 10.96
C GLY A 112 -14.56 -41.76 9.64
N PHE A 113 -14.89 -40.65 8.97
CA PHE A 113 -15.59 -40.68 7.70
C PHE A 113 -14.74 -41.27 6.56
N ILE A 114 -13.41 -41.12 6.58
CA ILE A 114 -12.51 -41.87 5.67
C ILE A 114 -12.67 -43.38 5.83
N VAL A 115 -12.80 -43.88 7.06
CA VAL A 115 -12.95 -45.33 7.31
C VAL A 115 -14.37 -45.79 6.98
N TYR A 116 -15.36 -44.94 7.21
CA TYR A 116 -16.75 -45.19 6.85
C TYR A 116 -16.94 -45.26 5.33
N ASP A 117 -16.49 -44.23 4.62
CA ASP A 117 -16.60 -44.07 3.18
C ASP A 117 -15.38 -43.31 2.61
N PRO A 118 -14.33 -44.02 2.18
CA PRO A 118 -13.10 -43.39 1.73
C PRO A 118 -13.28 -42.58 0.43
N LEU A 119 -14.20 -43.01 -0.44
CA LEU A 119 -14.41 -42.35 -1.73
C LEU A 119 -15.07 -40.97 -1.53
N VAL A 120 -16.14 -40.90 -0.74
CA VAL A 120 -16.81 -39.64 -0.42
C VAL A 120 -15.89 -38.73 0.40
N ALA A 121 -15.11 -39.27 1.35
CA ALA A 121 -14.19 -38.49 2.15
C ALA A 121 -13.12 -37.78 1.30
N VAL A 122 -12.44 -38.52 0.41
CA VAL A 122 -11.37 -37.98 -0.43
C VAL A 122 -11.92 -36.95 -1.42
N LEU A 123 -13.05 -37.24 -2.08
CA LEU A 123 -13.68 -36.30 -3.01
C LEU A 123 -14.15 -35.02 -2.29
N GLY A 124 -14.75 -35.15 -1.10
CA GLY A 124 -15.17 -34.03 -0.28
C GLY A 124 -14.00 -33.13 0.14
N TRP A 125 -12.87 -33.72 0.53
CA TRP A 125 -11.65 -32.99 0.86
C TRP A 125 -11.04 -32.26 -0.33
N LEU A 126 -10.94 -32.91 -1.49
CA LEU A 126 -10.41 -32.30 -2.70
C LEU A 126 -11.25 -31.10 -3.15
N LEU A 127 -12.57 -31.25 -3.20
CA LEU A 127 -13.47 -30.16 -3.57
C LEU A 127 -13.44 -29.02 -2.55
N SER A 128 -13.40 -29.34 -1.25
CA SER A 128 -13.29 -28.32 -0.20
C SER A 128 -11.97 -27.57 -0.24
N LEU A 129 -10.86 -28.24 -0.56
CA LEU A 129 -9.54 -27.62 -0.72
C LEU A 129 -9.53 -26.67 -1.92
N ILE A 130 -10.08 -27.08 -3.06
CA ILE A 130 -10.20 -26.23 -4.25
C ILE A 130 -11.01 -24.97 -3.91
N VAL A 131 -12.20 -25.14 -3.33
CA VAL A 131 -13.07 -24.02 -2.96
C VAL A 131 -12.40 -23.08 -1.95
N PHE A 132 -11.67 -23.61 -0.97
CA PHE A 132 -10.90 -22.81 -0.02
C PHE A 132 -9.78 -22.00 -0.70
N THR A 133 -9.03 -22.60 -1.63
CA THR A 133 -7.96 -21.91 -2.36
C THR A 133 -8.49 -20.81 -3.28
N VAL A 134 -9.67 -21.00 -3.87
CA VAL A 134 -10.31 -20.05 -4.79
C VAL A 134 -10.95 -18.89 -4.04
N LEU A 135 -11.75 -19.18 -3.02
CA LEU A 135 -12.51 -18.14 -2.30
C LEU A 135 -11.67 -17.38 -1.29
N ARG A 136 -10.57 -17.97 -0.79
CA ARG A 136 -9.73 -17.45 0.31
C ARG A 136 -10.53 -17.00 1.55
N GLU A 137 -11.78 -17.44 1.65
CA GLU A 137 -12.70 -17.09 2.72
C GLU A 137 -13.12 -18.35 3.48
N ARG A 138 -12.74 -18.40 4.74
CA ARG A 138 -12.82 -19.60 5.57
C ARG A 138 -14.25 -20.01 5.92
N ARG A 139 -15.13 -19.03 6.15
CA ARG A 139 -16.54 -19.28 6.48
C ARG A 139 -17.26 -19.98 5.33
N GLN A 140 -17.01 -19.53 4.10
CA GLN A 140 -17.60 -20.12 2.89
C GLN A 140 -17.05 -21.53 2.62
N GLY A 141 -15.73 -21.74 2.77
CA GLY A 141 -15.13 -23.07 2.62
C GLY A 141 -15.68 -24.10 3.62
N ARG A 142 -15.96 -23.69 4.87
CA ARG A 142 -16.59 -24.54 5.88
C ARG A 142 -18.02 -24.93 5.54
N MET A 143 -18.84 -23.95 5.15
CA MET A 143 -20.22 -24.21 4.76
C MET A 143 -20.30 -25.14 3.55
N PHE A 144 -19.40 -24.95 2.59
CA PHE A 144 -19.29 -25.82 1.42
C PHE A 144 -19.02 -27.28 1.82
N ALA A 145 -18.06 -27.52 2.71
CA ALA A 145 -17.72 -28.88 3.17
C ALA A 145 -18.92 -29.60 3.83
N LEU A 146 -19.75 -28.88 4.60
CA LEU A 146 -20.94 -29.44 5.27
C LEU A 146 -22.05 -29.84 4.28
N ILE A 147 -22.12 -29.18 3.13
CA ILE A 147 -23.14 -29.43 2.11
C ILE A 147 -22.68 -30.50 1.11
N ILE A 148 -21.40 -30.50 0.73
CA ILE A 148 -20.90 -31.37 -0.33
C ILE A 148 -20.83 -32.83 0.10
N VAL A 149 -20.51 -33.12 1.35
CA VAL A 149 -20.34 -34.50 1.85
C VAL A 149 -21.66 -35.30 1.83
N PRO A 150 -22.81 -34.78 2.31
CA PRO A 150 -24.09 -35.47 2.17
C PRO A 150 -24.48 -35.65 0.70
N VAL A 151 -24.31 -34.62 -0.13
CA VAL A 151 -24.62 -34.67 -1.58
C VAL A 151 -23.84 -35.79 -2.27
N LEU A 152 -22.52 -35.86 -2.05
CA LEU A 152 -21.67 -36.93 -2.60
C LEU A 152 -22.12 -38.31 -2.10
N THR A 153 -22.50 -38.44 -0.83
CA THR A 153 -23.01 -39.71 -0.26
C THR A 153 -24.27 -40.18 -0.99
N GLY A 154 -25.22 -39.27 -1.23
CA GLY A 154 -26.47 -39.58 -1.94
C GLY A 154 -26.21 -39.97 -3.40
N LEU A 155 -25.31 -39.26 -4.08
CA LEU A 155 -24.96 -39.53 -5.48
C LEU A 155 -24.24 -40.87 -5.67
N ILE A 156 -23.34 -41.24 -4.75
CA ILE A 156 -22.49 -42.44 -4.88
C ILE A 156 -23.26 -43.71 -4.50
N HIS A 157 -24.02 -43.70 -3.41
CA HIS A 157 -24.68 -44.92 -2.90
C HIS A 157 -26.13 -45.07 -3.32
N ASN A 158 -26.77 -44.01 -3.83
CA ASN A 158 -28.19 -43.99 -4.18
C ASN A 158 -29.10 -44.52 -3.04
N ASP A 159 -28.72 -44.21 -1.79
CA ASP A 159 -29.40 -44.65 -0.57
C ASP A 159 -29.87 -43.42 0.21
N GLY A 160 -31.18 -43.18 0.20
CA GLY A 160 -31.79 -42.02 0.84
C GLY A 160 -31.61 -41.99 2.36
N ILE A 161 -31.49 -43.15 3.01
CA ILE A 161 -31.34 -43.23 4.46
C ILE A 161 -29.90 -42.86 4.85
N ARG A 162 -28.91 -43.32 4.08
CA ARG A 162 -27.50 -42.89 4.26
C ARG A 162 -27.33 -41.40 4.05
N PHE A 163 -27.97 -40.84 3.01
CA PHE A 163 -27.97 -39.41 2.75
C PHE A 163 -28.49 -38.63 3.96
N VAL A 164 -29.66 -39.01 4.49
CA VAL A 164 -30.26 -38.34 5.64
C VAL A 164 -29.38 -38.46 6.89
N ALA A 165 -28.82 -39.64 7.17
CA ALA A 165 -27.93 -39.83 8.31
C ALA A 165 -26.68 -38.93 8.21
N VAL A 166 -26.03 -38.87 7.04
CA VAL A 166 -24.84 -38.02 6.84
C VAL A 166 -25.22 -36.53 6.87
N ALA A 167 -26.37 -36.15 6.32
CA ALA A 167 -26.88 -34.78 6.39
C ALA A 167 -27.12 -34.34 7.84
N CYS A 168 -27.70 -35.20 8.68
CA CYS A 168 -27.87 -34.93 10.11
C CYS A 168 -26.51 -34.77 10.82
N LEU A 169 -25.51 -35.59 10.48
CA LEU A 169 -24.16 -35.48 11.07
C LEU A 169 -23.52 -34.14 10.69
N MET A 170 -23.60 -33.75 9.42
CA MET A 170 -23.05 -32.46 8.98
C MET A 170 -23.84 -31.27 9.53
N GLY A 171 -25.17 -31.39 9.66
CA GLY A 171 -26.02 -30.41 10.33
C GLY A 171 -25.63 -30.20 11.79
N LEU A 172 -25.34 -31.28 12.52
CA LEU A 172 -24.86 -31.22 13.90
C LEU A 172 -23.52 -30.45 14.00
N ILE A 173 -22.56 -30.76 13.12
CA ILE A 173 -21.27 -30.03 13.08
C ILE A 173 -21.49 -28.55 12.75
N GLY A 174 -22.36 -28.26 11.78
CA GLY A 174 -22.72 -26.90 11.39
C GLY A 174 -23.35 -26.11 12.54
N TRP A 175 -24.23 -26.73 13.32
CA TRP A 175 -24.83 -26.13 14.51
C TRP A 175 -23.78 -25.84 15.60
N ILE A 176 -22.87 -26.79 15.86
CA ILE A 176 -21.79 -26.60 16.83
C ILE A 176 -20.88 -25.43 16.43
N TYR A 177 -20.56 -25.27 15.15
CA TYR A 177 -19.74 -24.14 14.68
C TYR A 177 -20.35 -22.78 14.99
N GLN A 178 -21.68 -22.65 15.09
CA GLN A 178 -22.32 -21.39 15.45
C GLN A 178 -22.24 -21.09 16.96
N LYS A 179 -21.91 -22.09 17.77
CA LYS A 179 -21.92 -22.01 19.25
C LYS A 179 -20.53 -22.00 19.86
N LEU A 180 -19.51 -22.47 19.14
CA LEU A 180 -18.14 -22.59 19.65
C LEU A 180 -17.21 -21.56 18.99
N PRO A 181 -16.45 -20.78 19.77
CA PRO A 181 -15.36 -19.95 19.25
C PRO A 181 -14.21 -20.82 18.73
N ASP A 182 -13.45 -20.30 17.78
CA ASP A 182 -12.41 -21.04 17.08
C ASP A 182 -11.02 -20.39 17.28
N ASP A 183 -10.05 -21.15 17.78
CA ASP A 183 -8.70 -20.64 18.07
C ASP A 183 -7.93 -20.16 16.83
N LEU A 184 -8.39 -20.53 15.64
CA LEU A 184 -7.90 -19.97 14.39
C LEU A 184 -8.29 -18.48 14.19
N GLU A 185 -9.12 -17.89 15.05
CA GLU A 185 -9.48 -16.45 15.09
C GLU A 185 -8.66 -15.62 16.10
N LEU A 186 -7.85 -16.27 16.95
CA LEU A 186 -6.95 -15.57 17.90
C LEU A 186 -5.87 -14.77 17.13
N PRO A 187 -5.08 -13.83 17.68
CA PRO A 187 -4.00 -13.15 16.93
C PRO A 187 -2.80 -14.07 16.60
N SER A 188 -2.06 -13.85 15.51
CA SER A 188 -0.96 -14.77 15.09
C SER A 188 0.32 -14.59 15.92
N GLN A 189 0.37 -13.52 16.71
CA GLN A 189 1.46 -13.12 17.58
C GLN A 189 1.79 -14.16 18.68
N GLY A 190 0.85 -15.07 19.02
CA GLY A 190 1.03 -16.11 20.03
C GLY A 190 1.45 -17.49 19.51
N THR A 191 1.65 -17.65 18.20
CA THR A 191 1.95 -18.96 17.58
C THR A 191 3.44 -19.18 17.35
N PRO A 192 3.97 -20.41 17.54
CA PRO A 192 5.33 -20.76 17.13
C PRO A 192 5.60 -20.45 15.65
N THR A 193 6.80 -19.98 15.31
CA THR A 193 7.17 -19.43 13.99
C THR A 193 6.88 -20.34 12.80
N GLU A 194 6.99 -21.66 12.99
CA GLU A 194 6.67 -22.66 11.95
C GLU A 194 5.17 -22.74 11.66
N SER A 195 4.34 -22.63 12.68
CA SER A 195 2.88 -22.68 12.55
C SER A 195 2.30 -21.34 12.05
N GLN A 196 3.01 -20.22 12.23
CA GLN A 196 2.57 -18.89 11.77
C GLN A 196 2.25 -18.80 10.27
N ARG A 197 3.01 -19.47 9.40
CA ARG A 197 2.73 -19.48 7.93
C ARG A 197 1.43 -20.20 7.63
N LEU A 198 1.19 -21.30 8.33
CA LEU A 198 -0.03 -22.09 8.26
C LEU A 198 -1.22 -21.26 8.78
N PHE A 199 -1.09 -20.61 9.94
CA PHE A 199 -2.12 -19.73 10.47
C PHE A 199 -2.39 -18.51 9.57
N ARG A 200 -1.36 -17.86 8.99
CA ARG A 200 -1.55 -16.79 7.99
C ARG A 200 -2.29 -17.28 6.74
N PHE A 201 -1.91 -18.44 6.22
CA PHE A 201 -2.58 -19.09 5.09
C PHE A 201 -4.04 -19.47 5.41
N PHE A 202 -4.31 -19.97 6.61
CA PHE A 202 -5.65 -20.41 7.03
C PHE A 202 -6.55 -19.28 7.53
N ARG A 203 -5.99 -18.13 7.93
CA ARG A 203 -6.74 -16.93 8.33
C ARG A 203 -7.01 -15.96 7.20
N GLY A 204 -6.21 -16.00 6.14
CA GLY A 204 -6.24 -14.93 5.15
C GLY A 204 -5.76 -13.57 5.70
N GLU A 205 -4.99 -13.55 6.79
CA GLU A 205 -4.49 -12.32 7.43
C GLU A 205 -3.38 -11.68 6.59
N SER A 206 -3.71 -10.55 5.96
CA SER A 206 -2.80 -9.58 5.35
C SER A 206 -1.82 -9.04 6.38
N ALA A 207 -0.52 -9.16 6.11
CA ALA A 207 0.51 -8.53 6.92
C ALA A 207 0.41 -7.01 6.75
N LEU A 208 0.03 -6.28 7.81
CA LEU A 208 0.12 -4.81 7.84
C LEU A 208 1.53 -4.39 7.37
N GLN A 209 1.58 -3.56 6.34
CA GLN A 209 2.83 -3.17 5.73
C GLN A 209 3.37 -1.92 6.41
N ALA A 210 4.56 -2.02 7.03
CA ALA A 210 5.22 -0.89 7.68
C ALA A 210 6.16 -0.17 6.72
N LEU A 211 6.41 1.12 6.97
CA LEU A 211 7.31 1.96 6.15
C LEU A 211 8.81 1.64 6.36
N ASP A 212 9.17 0.71 7.24
CA ASP A 212 10.55 0.30 7.53
C ASP A 212 11.15 -0.66 6.49
N GLN A 213 10.31 -1.24 5.66
CA GLN A 213 10.69 -2.05 4.51
C GLN A 213 10.29 -1.33 3.21
N MET A 214 11.02 -1.58 2.13
CA MET A 214 10.68 -1.03 0.82
C MET A 214 9.35 -1.62 0.33
N LEU A 215 8.38 -0.75 0.06
CA LEU A 215 7.02 -1.13 -0.35
C LEU A 215 6.82 -0.92 -1.86
N ASP A 216 5.97 -1.75 -2.46
CA ASP A 216 5.63 -1.68 -3.88
C ASP A 216 4.55 -0.60 -4.14
N PRO A 217 4.82 0.41 -4.97
CA PRO A 217 3.85 1.47 -5.29
C PRO A 217 2.55 0.95 -5.91
N THR A 218 2.58 -0.19 -6.60
CA THR A 218 1.37 -0.81 -7.17
C THR A 218 0.46 -1.41 -6.12
N MET A 219 1.00 -1.72 -4.93
CA MET A 219 0.28 -2.35 -3.83
C MET A 219 -0.17 -1.35 -2.77
N VAL A 220 0.67 -0.35 -2.44
CA VAL A 220 0.43 0.59 -1.33
C VAL A 220 0.18 2.03 -1.77
N GLY A 221 0.29 2.33 -3.06
CA GLY A 221 0.26 3.68 -3.61
C GLY A 221 1.61 4.40 -3.52
N ASN A 222 1.81 5.39 -4.39
CA ASN A 222 3.11 6.05 -4.54
C ASN A 222 3.53 6.83 -3.30
N LYS A 223 2.58 7.41 -2.55
CA LYS A 223 2.91 8.17 -1.33
C LYS A 223 3.57 7.28 -0.28
N ALA A 224 2.93 6.15 0.07
CA ALA A 224 3.49 5.20 1.03
C ALA A 224 4.78 4.55 0.51
N ALA A 225 4.82 4.16 -0.77
CA ALA A 225 6.02 3.57 -1.38
C ALA A 225 7.21 4.54 -1.36
N THR A 226 7.02 5.79 -1.76
CA THR A 226 8.06 6.82 -1.74
C THR A 226 8.57 7.05 -0.32
N LEU A 227 7.68 7.16 0.67
CA LEU A 227 8.09 7.33 2.06
C LEU A 227 8.89 6.14 2.60
N SER A 228 8.50 4.91 2.24
CA SER A 228 9.25 3.71 2.60
C SER A 228 10.65 3.65 1.94
N GLN A 229 10.74 4.11 0.69
CA GLN A 229 11.99 4.20 -0.05
C GLN A 229 12.93 5.24 0.55
N LEU A 230 12.41 6.44 0.86
CA LEU A 230 13.17 7.49 1.55
C LEU A 230 13.70 7.00 2.89
N LYS A 231 12.88 6.29 3.66
CA LYS A 231 13.32 5.72 4.93
C LYS A 231 14.42 4.68 4.75
N THR A 232 14.29 3.80 3.75
CA THR A 232 15.30 2.80 3.38
C THR A 232 16.63 3.46 2.97
N TRP A 233 16.57 4.63 2.34
CA TRP A 233 17.75 5.44 2.00
C TRP A 233 18.33 6.25 3.17
N GLY A 234 17.76 6.14 4.38
CA GLY A 234 18.29 6.81 5.57
C GLY A 234 17.78 8.24 5.80
N TYR A 235 16.76 8.68 5.06
CA TYR A 235 16.12 9.97 5.34
C TYR A 235 15.18 9.88 6.56
N PRO A 236 15.05 10.97 7.33
CA PRO A 236 14.22 11.01 8.53
C PRO A 236 12.73 11.05 8.18
N VAL A 237 12.12 9.88 8.03
CA VAL A 237 10.68 9.73 7.73
C VAL A 237 9.93 9.21 8.96
N PRO A 238 8.79 9.82 9.36
CA PRO A 238 7.97 9.33 10.45
C PRO A 238 7.51 7.89 10.22
N MET A 239 7.60 7.07 11.28
CA MET A 239 7.07 5.70 11.24
C MET A 239 5.56 5.70 10.93
N GLY A 240 5.14 4.68 10.19
CA GLY A 240 3.74 4.45 9.87
C GLY A 240 3.47 3.09 9.25
N TYR A 241 2.18 2.80 9.12
CA TYR A 241 1.63 1.55 8.63
C TYR A 241 0.63 1.82 7.53
N VAL A 242 0.57 0.93 6.55
CA VAL A 242 -0.39 0.96 5.46
C VAL A 242 -1.48 -0.07 5.74
N LEU A 243 -2.72 0.39 5.70
CA LEU A 243 -3.91 -0.44 5.62
C LEU A 243 -4.36 -0.50 4.16
N GLN A 244 -4.39 -1.71 3.59
CA GLN A 244 -4.84 -1.88 2.22
C GLN A 244 -6.36 -1.91 2.14
N ALA A 245 -6.90 -1.59 0.97
CA ALA A 245 -8.34 -1.72 0.73
C ALA A 245 -8.78 -3.18 0.95
N GLY A 246 -9.73 -3.39 1.86
CA GLY A 246 -10.30 -4.72 2.18
C GLY A 246 -9.66 -5.43 3.37
N ASP A 247 -8.56 -4.91 3.92
CA ASP A 247 -7.95 -5.45 5.14
C ASP A 247 -8.75 -5.07 6.39
N ASP A 248 -8.74 -5.95 7.40
CA ASP A 248 -9.35 -5.67 8.70
C ASP A 248 -8.57 -4.56 9.44
N PRO A 249 -9.19 -3.39 9.71
CA PRO A 249 -8.52 -2.31 10.42
C PRO A 249 -8.21 -2.67 11.88
N THR A 250 -8.81 -3.72 12.45
CA THR A 250 -8.67 -4.08 13.88
C THR A 250 -7.20 -4.23 14.31
N ALA A 251 -6.36 -4.83 13.45
CA ALA A 251 -4.94 -4.95 13.72
C ALA A 251 -4.24 -3.58 13.77
N LEU A 252 -4.58 -2.66 12.86
CA LEU A 252 -4.02 -1.32 12.84
C LEU A 252 -4.54 -0.50 14.04
N LEU A 253 -5.82 -0.61 14.37
CA LEU A 253 -6.45 0.09 15.50
C LEU A 253 -5.90 -0.37 16.86
N THR A 254 -5.44 -1.62 16.94
CA THR A 254 -4.80 -2.15 18.15
C THR A 254 -3.36 -1.67 18.27
N LEU A 255 -2.64 -1.61 17.13
CA LEU A 255 -1.25 -1.19 17.06
C LEU A 255 -1.08 0.32 17.26
N CYS A 256 -1.94 1.10 16.61
CA CYS A 256 -1.97 2.54 16.66
C CYS A 256 -2.87 2.99 17.83
N GLN A 257 -2.26 3.38 18.94
CA GLN A 257 -2.96 3.93 20.12
C GLN A 257 -2.80 5.46 20.14
N PRO A 258 -3.61 6.21 19.38
CA PRO A 258 -3.53 7.66 19.35
C PRO A 258 -3.85 8.24 20.74
N SER A 259 -3.15 9.32 21.08
CA SER A 259 -3.41 10.11 22.28
C SER A 259 -3.05 11.57 22.03
N PRO A 260 -3.48 12.53 22.87
CA PRO A 260 -3.05 13.92 22.74
C PRO A 260 -1.52 14.12 22.79
N LYS A 261 -0.79 13.18 23.40
CA LYS A 261 0.69 13.21 23.45
C LYS A 261 1.35 12.56 22.24
N GLN A 262 0.60 11.74 21.50
CA GLN A 262 1.06 10.98 20.34
C GLN A 262 -0.05 10.97 19.28
N PRO A 263 -0.38 12.13 18.69
CA PRO A 263 -1.37 12.18 17.63
C PRO A 263 -0.86 11.44 16.40
N LEU A 264 -1.82 10.96 15.62
CA LEU A 264 -1.59 10.33 14.34
C LEU A 264 -2.07 11.22 13.22
N VAL A 265 -1.47 11.02 12.05
CA VAL A 265 -1.96 11.54 10.78
C VAL A 265 -2.37 10.37 9.90
N VAL A 266 -3.55 10.47 9.32
CA VAL A 266 -4.13 9.44 8.45
C VAL A 266 -4.23 10.03 7.05
N ARG A 267 -3.54 9.42 6.09
CA ARG A 267 -3.36 9.96 4.74
C ARG A 267 -3.84 8.95 3.71
N SER A 268 -4.60 9.43 2.73
CA SER A 268 -4.86 8.68 1.51
C SER A 268 -3.56 8.44 0.73
N SER A 269 -3.39 7.20 0.27
CA SER A 269 -2.30 6.74 -0.60
C SER A 269 -2.89 5.91 -1.74
N ALA A 270 -3.47 6.56 -2.74
CA ALA A 270 -4.07 5.88 -3.88
C ALA A 270 -3.00 5.31 -4.83
N VAL A 271 -3.28 4.16 -5.44
CA VAL A 271 -2.44 3.62 -6.52
C VAL A 271 -2.53 4.53 -7.74
N GLY A 272 -1.38 4.92 -8.31
CA GLY A 272 -1.31 5.81 -9.47
C GLY A 272 -1.38 7.31 -9.19
N GLU A 273 -1.51 7.73 -7.92
CA GLU A 273 -1.38 9.15 -7.53
C GLU A 273 0.09 9.59 -7.45
N ASP A 274 0.40 10.90 -7.48
CA ASP A 274 1.74 11.46 -7.18
C ASP A 274 2.92 10.80 -7.94
N GLY A 275 2.68 10.39 -9.19
CA GLY A 275 3.68 9.84 -10.11
C GLY A 275 4.17 10.88 -11.14
N LEU A 276 5.06 10.47 -12.04
CA LEU A 276 5.62 11.36 -13.08
C LEU A 276 4.56 11.96 -14.02
N GLY A 277 3.42 11.27 -14.19
CA GLY A 277 2.34 11.69 -15.10
C GLY A 277 1.12 12.33 -14.43
N ALA A 278 1.05 12.37 -13.09
CA ALA A 278 -0.13 12.84 -12.38
C ALA A 278 0.21 13.33 -10.97
N SER A 279 -0.30 14.51 -10.61
CA SER A 279 -0.28 15.04 -9.23
C SER A 279 -1.71 15.18 -8.74
N ALA A 280 -2.06 14.47 -7.66
CA ALA A 280 -3.42 14.48 -7.10
C ALA A 280 -3.59 15.59 -6.04
N ALA A 281 -2.84 16.69 -6.19
CA ALA A 281 -2.85 17.81 -5.25
C ALA A 281 -4.28 18.29 -4.98
N GLY A 282 -4.67 18.32 -3.69
CA GLY A 282 -5.98 18.76 -3.24
C GLY A 282 -7.15 17.79 -3.51
N GLN A 283 -6.92 16.62 -4.13
CA GLN A 283 -8.01 15.68 -4.46
C GLN A 283 -8.33 14.71 -3.33
N TYR A 284 -7.31 14.25 -2.62
CA TYR A 284 -7.44 13.25 -1.55
C TYR A 284 -7.24 13.83 -0.16
N VAL A 285 -7.65 13.07 0.86
CA VAL A 285 -7.79 13.55 2.23
C VAL A 285 -6.59 13.14 3.07
N SER A 286 -6.11 14.08 3.88
CA SER A 286 -5.25 13.79 5.03
C SER A 286 -5.93 14.36 6.28
N VAL A 287 -6.17 13.51 7.28
CA VAL A 287 -6.74 13.88 8.57
C VAL A 287 -5.60 13.98 9.58
N THR A 288 -5.39 15.17 10.14
CA THR A 288 -4.40 15.43 11.18
C THR A 288 -5.04 15.42 12.56
N ASP A 289 -4.21 15.39 13.58
CA ASP A 289 -4.55 15.55 14.99
C ASP A 289 -5.53 14.47 15.48
N VAL A 290 -5.36 13.26 14.95
CA VAL A 290 -6.12 12.08 15.39
C VAL A 290 -5.57 11.63 16.74
N VAL A 291 -6.33 11.86 17.80
CA VAL A 291 -5.93 11.65 19.20
C VAL A 291 -6.74 10.58 19.92
N SER A 292 -7.78 10.04 19.28
CA SER A 292 -8.59 8.95 19.83
C SER A 292 -8.82 7.81 18.84
N ARG A 293 -9.14 6.61 19.35
CA ARG A 293 -9.43 5.44 18.51
C ARG A 293 -10.66 5.68 17.62
N ALA A 294 -11.70 6.33 18.16
CA ALA A 294 -12.90 6.64 17.39
C ALA A 294 -12.59 7.60 16.23
N GLU A 295 -11.76 8.62 16.47
CA GLU A 295 -11.27 9.51 15.40
C GLU A 295 -10.42 8.75 14.37
N LEU A 296 -9.60 7.79 14.79
CA LEU A 296 -8.80 6.98 13.88
C LEU A 296 -9.68 6.13 12.95
N GLU A 297 -10.70 5.47 13.49
CA GLU A 297 -11.68 4.72 12.69
C GLU A 297 -12.40 5.63 11.68
N GLN A 298 -12.84 6.81 12.13
CA GLN A 298 -13.48 7.82 11.26
C GLN A 298 -12.53 8.36 10.19
N ALA A 299 -11.28 8.63 10.55
CA ALA A 299 -10.27 9.14 9.63
C ALA A 299 -9.91 8.11 8.55
N ILE A 300 -9.76 6.84 8.93
CA ILE A 300 -9.55 5.74 7.98
C ILE A 300 -10.73 5.65 7.00
N ALA A 301 -11.96 5.66 7.52
CA ALA A 301 -13.16 5.64 6.69
C ALA A 301 -13.22 6.86 5.74
N ALA A 302 -12.89 8.05 6.22
CA ALA A 302 -12.87 9.27 5.42
C ALA A 302 -11.84 9.21 4.27
N CYS A 303 -10.66 8.65 4.53
CA CYS A 303 -9.62 8.46 3.50
C CYS A 303 -10.05 7.45 2.43
N PHE A 304 -10.70 6.34 2.80
CA PHE A 304 -11.25 5.41 1.82
C PHE A 304 -12.38 6.05 0.99
N GLN A 305 -13.29 6.79 1.64
CA GLN A 305 -14.39 7.48 0.96
C GLN A 305 -13.93 8.60 0.03
N ALA A 306 -12.78 9.24 0.33
CA ALA A 306 -12.21 10.31 -0.49
C ALA A 306 -12.00 9.90 -1.95
N TYR A 307 -11.72 8.62 -2.19
CA TYR A 307 -11.50 8.09 -3.54
C TYR A 307 -12.72 8.28 -4.46
N ASN A 308 -13.93 8.15 -3.91
CA ASN A 308 -15.19 8.20 -4.67
C ASN A 308 -15.87 9.58 -4.65
N ARG A 309 -15.21 10.62 -4.15
CA ARG A 309 -15.75 11.98 -4.20
C ARG A 309 -15.92 12.43 -5.66
N PRO A 310 -16.97 13.19 -6.01
CA PRO A 310 -17.21 13.62 -7.39
C PRO A 310 -16.02 14.35 -8.03
N SER A 311 -15.32 15.19 -7.27
CA SER A 311 -14.12 15.90 -7.74
C SER A 311 -12.98 14.94 -8.08
N ALA A 312 -12.74 13.92 -7.26
CA ALA A 312 -11.69 12.93 -7.47
C ALA A 312 -11.99 12.02 -8.66
N VAL A 313 -13.27 11.64 -8.84
CA VAL A 313 -13.73 10.89 -10.03
C VAL A 313 -13.54 11.73 -11.30
N GLN A 314 -13.94 13.00 -11.28
CA GLN A 314 -13.78 13.90 -12.42
C GLN A 314 -12.30 14.08 -12.78
N TYR A 315 -11.45 14.35 -11.78
CA TYR A 315 -9.99 14.44 -11.96
C TYR A 315 -9.40 13.21 -12.66
N ARG A 316 -9.77 12.00 -12.23
CA ARG A 316 -9.28 10.77 -12.87
C ARG A 316 -9.78 10.63 -14.31
N ARG A 317 -11.03 11.01 -14.58
CA ARG A 317 -11.59 11.02 -15.95
C ARG A 317 -10.86 12.00 -16.86
N ASP A 318 -10.59 13.21 -16.38
CA ASP A 318 -9.93 14.27 -17.14
C ASP A 318 -8.49 13.87 -17.53
N LEU A 319 -7.81 13.11 -16.68
CA LEU A 319 -6.46 12.59 -16.94
C LEU A 319 -6.45 11.20 -17.61
N GLY A 320 -7.61 10.59 -17.87
CA GLY A 320 -7.71 9.23 -18.41
C GLY A 320 -7.09 8.15 -17.51
N LEU A 321 -7.08 8.36 -16.19
CA LEU A 321 -6.54 7.41 -15.23
C LEU A 321 -7.51 6.24 -15.00
N ALA A 322 -6.97 5.02 -14.95
CA ALA A 322 -7.74 3.83 -14.62
C ALA A 322 -8.22 3.85 -13.15
N GLU A 323 -9.30 3.12 -12.87
CA GLU A 323 -9.69 2.90 -11.47
C GLU A 323 -8.64 2.02 -10.77
N ALA A 324 -8.24 2.47 -9.59
CA ALA A 324 -7.25 1.83 -8.73
C ALA A 324 -7.76 1.70 -7.30
N THR A 325 -6.97 1.07 -6.44
CA THR A 325 -7.26 0.93 -5.01
C THR A 325 -6.81 2.17 -4.23
N MET A 326 -7.64 2.58 -3.26
CA MET A 326 -7.26 3.56 -2.25
C MET A 326 -6.72 2.83 -1.03
N ASN A 327 -5.48 3.10 -0.64
CA ASN A 327 -4.93 2.61 0.61
C ASN A 327 -4.83 3.76 1.63
N VAL A 328 -4.70 3.41 2.90
CA VAL A 328 -4.61 4.37 3.99
C VAL A 328 -3.26 4.22 4.68
N LEU A 329 -2.49 5.31 4.68
CA LEU A 329 -1.25 5.42 5.41
C LEU A 329 -1.51 6.10 6.77
N VAL A 330 -1.21 5.41 7.86
CA VAL A 330 -1.30 5.95 9.22
C VAL A 330 0.11 6.16 9.76
N GLN A 331 0.47 7.40 10.06
CA GLN A 331 1.78 7.78 10.57
C GLN A 331 1.68 8.47 11.93
N ARG A 332 2.75 8.41 12.71
CA ARG A 332 2.90 9.33 13.85
C ARG A 332 2.95 10.77 13.34
N GLN A 333 2.11 11.64 13.87
CA GLN A 333 2.17 13.05 13.54
C GLN A 333 3.32 13.69 14.31
N ILE A 334 4.16 14.42 13.58
CA ILE A 334 5.27 15.19 14.17
C ILE A 334 4.78 16.61 14.43
N HIS A 335 4.95 17.07 15.67
CA HIS A 335 4.70 18.47 16.03
C HIS A 335 5.92 19.32 15.67
N GLY A 336 5.87 19.94 14.50
CA GLY A 336 6.87 20.91 14.07
C GLY A 336 6.77 22.23 14.83
N ILE A 337 7.93 22.78 15.20
CA ILE A 337 8.07 24.20 15.54
C ILE A 337 7.94 25.05 14.27
N VAL A 338 8.43 24.50 13.16
CA VAL A 338 8.43 25.12 11.82
C VAL A 338 8.16 24.01 10.81
N SER A 339 7.31 24.27 9.84
CA SER A 339 7.08 23.34 8.74
C SER A 339 6.96 24.08 7.43
N GLY A 340 7.11 23.34 6.33
CA GLY A 340 7.16 23.97 5.02
C GLY A 340 7.11 22.99 3.87
N VAL A 341 7.20 23.59 2.70
CA VAL A 341 7.40 22.93 1.42
C VAL A 341 8.71 23.43 0.83
N ALA A 342 9.49 22.52 0.24
CA ALA A 342 10.72 22.85 -0.47
C ALA A 342 10.64 22.30 -1.89
N PHE A 343 10.73 23.19 -2.87
CA PHE A 343 10.84 22.84 -4.28
C PHE A 343 12.31 22.81 -4.66
N SER A 344 12.82 21.64 -5.03
CA SER A 344 14.22 21.46 -5.42
C SER A 344 14.62 22.30 -6.62
N ARG A 345 13.65 22.79 -7.40
CA ARG A 345 13.83 23.83 -8.43
C ARG A 345 12.73 24.87 -8.32
N ASP A 346 13.01 26.09 -8.73
CA ASP A 346 11.98 27.12 -8.84
C ASP A 346 10.88 26.70 -9.84
N PRO A 347 9.63 26.43 -9.37
CA PRO A 347 8.55 25.95 -10.23
C PRO A 347 8.04 27.01 -11.23
N ILE A 348 8.33 28.29 -10.97
CA ILE A 348 7.92 29.43 -11.81
C ILE A 348 9.00 29.76 -12.83
N ALA A 349 10.25 29.90 -12.38
CA ALA A 349 11.35 30.28 -13.27
C ALA A 349 11.72 29.16 -14.27
N ARG A 350 11.43 27.88 -13.94
CA ARG A 350 11.65 26.68 -14.78
C ARG A 350 13.10 26.44 -15.23
N CYS A 351 14.04 27.31 -14.86
CA CYS A 351 15.46 27.17 -15.11
C CYS A 351 16.26 27.61 -13.88
N GLY A 352 17.39 26.95 -13.63
CA GLY A 352 18.39 27.39 -12.65
C GLY A 352 18.65 26.43 -11.49
N HIS A 353 19.61 26.87 -10.68
CA HIS A 353 20.18 26.16 -9.53
C HIS A 353 19.47 26.49 -8.21
N SER A 354 18.42 27.30 -8.26
CA SER A 354 17.71 27.76 -7.06
C SER A 354 16.75 26.71 -6.52
N VAL A 355 16.79 26.53 -5.20
CA VAL A 355 15.78 25.85 -4.39
C VAL A 355 14.89 26.92 -3.76
N VAL A 356 13.58 26.69 -3.81
CA VAL A 356 12.58 27.59 -3.21
C VAL A 356 11.98 26.92 -2.00
N ILE A 357 11.98 27.59 -0.86
CA ILE A 357 11.42 27.08 0.40
C ILE A 357 10.31 28.02 0.85
N GLU A 358 9.17 27.45 1.21
CA GLU A 358 8.06 28.15 1.83
C GLU A 358 7.86 27.59 3.24
N ALA A 359 7.96 28.43 4.26
CA ALA A 359 7.94 28.02 5.66
C ALA A 359 6.95 28.84 6.49
N LEU A 360 6.30 28.16 7.45
CA LEU A 360 5.48 28.77 8.49
C LEU A 360 5.83 28.17 9.85
N PRO A 361 5.67 28.91 10.95
CA PRO A 361 5.65 28.32 12.28
C PRO A 361 4.60 27.21 12.37
N GLY A 362 4.77 26.24 13.27
CA GLY A 362 3.85 25.13 13.55
C GLY A 362 3.72 24.08 12.45
N ALA A 363 2.54 23.44 12.34
CA ALA A 363 2.32 22.24 11.53
C ALA A 363 2.30 22.49 10.01
N ALA A 364 2.76 21.49 9.24
CA ALA A 364 2.87 21.51 7.78
C ALA A 364 1.53 21.70 7.06
N SER A 365 0.43 21.22 7.64
CA SER A 365 -0.92 21.34 7.07
C SER A 365 -1.33 22.80 6.81
N ARG A 366 -0.78 23.75 7.57
CA ARG A 366 -1.10 25.18 7.41
C ARG A 366 -0.56 25.77 6.10
N VAL A 367 0.62 25.33 5.66
CA VAL A 367 1.25 25.81 4.42
C VAL A 367 0.46 25.30 3.21
N VAL A 368 0.14 24.01 3.21
CA VAL A 368 -0.54 23.34 2.09
C VAL A 368 -1.99 23.82 1.91
N SER A 369 -2.63 24.33 2.98
CA SER A 369 -4.00 24.85 2.93
C SER A 369 -4.15 26.18 2.17
N GLY A 370 -3.05 26.93 1.95
CA GLY A 370 -3.08 28.25 1.31
C GLY A 370 -3.76 29.35 2.15
N GLN A 371 -4.14 29.08 3.39
CA GLN A 371 -4.86 30.03 4.26
C GLN A 371 -3.97 31.12 4.87
N VAL A 372 -2.65 30.88 4.91
CA VAL A 372 -1.66 31.79 5.49
C VAL A 372 -0.52 31.94 4.51
N THR A 373 -0.08 33.17 4.27
CA THR A 373 1.06 33.46 3.39
C THR A 373 2.37 33.00 4.06
N PRO A 374 3.08 32.01 3.51
CA PRO A 374 4.34 31.53 4.07
C PRO A 374 5.49 32.52 3.85
N GLN A 375 6.50 32.45 4.72
CA GLN A 375 7.77 33.10 4.44
C GLN A 375 8.49 32.31 3.35
N ARG A 376 8.94 33.01 2.32
CA ARG A 376 9.63 32.41 1.18
C ARG A 376 11.13 32.67 1.27
N TYR A 377 11.92 31.65 0.94
CA TYR A 377 13.37 31.72 0.84
C TYR A 377 13.81 31.14 -0.51
N ARG A 378 14.82 31.77 -1.10
CA ARG A 378 15.49 31.29 -2.31
C ARG A 378 16.95 31.01 -1.99
N VAL A 379 17.37 29.77 -2.18
CA VAL A 379 18.76 29.33 -1.93
C VAL A 379 19.36 28.85 -3.25
N THR A 380 20.53 29.36 -3.63
CA THR A 380 21.21 28.91 -4.84
C THR A 380 22.13 27.74 -4.53
N ILE A 381 21.97 26.62 -5.22
CA ILE A 381 22.80 25.41 -5.05
C ILE A 381 23.38 24.98 -6.39
N ARG A 382 24.68 25.19 -6.56
CA ARG A 382 25.42 24.82 -7.76
C ARG A 382 25.84 23.34 -7.71
N PRO A 383 26.18 22.74 -8.86
CA PRO A 383 26.59 21.34 -8.90
C PRO A 383 27.78 21.01 -8.00
N GLU A 384 28.73 21.94 -7.87
CA GLU A 384 29.93 21.85 -7.04
C GLU A 384 29.65 21.91 -5.53
N ASP A 385 28.53 22.51 -5.11
CA ASP A 385 28.15 22.64 -3.69
C ASP A 385 27.66 21.31 -3.10
N MET A 386 27.51 20.29 -3.95
CA MET A 386 26.96 18.99 -3.58
C MET A 386 28.02 17.92 -3.59
N HIS A 387 28.20 17.26 -2.46
CA HIS A 387 29.16 16.16 -2.32
C HIS A 387 28.76 14.96 -3.18
N SER A 388 29.77 14.26 -3.71
CA SER A 388 29.60 12.94 -4.30
C SER A 388 29.50 11.91 -3.17
N GLY A 389 28.29 11.66 -2.67
CA GLY A 389 28.04 10.71 -1.59
C GLY A 389 26.55 10.59 -1.28
N ASP A 390 26.20 9.64 -0.41
CA ASP A 390 24.82 9.40 0.02
C ASP A 390 24.39 10.30 1.21
N ASP A 391 25.25 11.21 1.68
CA ASP A 391 24.99 12.06 2.83
C ASP A 391 24.19 13.32 2.47
N TRP A 392 23.02 13.45 3.07
CA TRP A 392 22.11 14.57 2.91
C TRP A 392 22.37 15.70 3.94
N GLN A 393 23.29 15.54 4.88
CA GLN A 393 23.66 16.59 5.82
C GLN A 393 24.60 17.62 5.17
N LEU A 394 24.27 18.90 5.33
CA LEU A 394 25.09 20.01 4.84
C LEU A 394 26.32 20.15 5.74
N SER A 395 27.51 20.04 5.14
CA SER A 395 28.78 20.28 5.83
C SER A 395 28.88 21.72 6.34
N ASP A 396 29.42 21.91 7.55
CA ASP A 396 29.66 23.23 8.16
C ASP A 396 30.67 24.10 7.41
N ALA A 397 31.44 23.50 6.49
CA ALA A 397 32.35 24.22 5.62
C ALA A 397 31.65 24.90 4.41
N ILE A 398 30.40 24.52 4.10
CA ILE A 398 29.66 25.05 2.95
C ILE A 398 28.61 26.06 3.43
N ASP A 399 28.73 27.28 2.94
CA ASP A 399 27.75 28.35 3.12
C ASP A 399 26.98 28.56 1.81
N LEU A 400 25.68 28.27 1.82
CA LEU A 400 24.85 28.35 0.62
C LEU A 400 24.21 29.75 0.51
N PRO A 401 24.38 30.46 -0.62
CA PRO A 401 23.83 31.81 -0.79
C PRO A 401 22.31 31.83 -0.71
N ILE A 402 21.77 32.65 0.20
CA ILE A 402 20.34 32.94 0.32
C ILE A 402 20.09 34.32 -0.29
N ASP A 403 19.13 34.44 -1.19
CA ASP A 403 18.75 35.73 -1.78
C ASP A 403 18.08 36.61 -0.70
N PRO A 404 18.68 37.76 -0.33
CA PRO A 404 18.11 38.64 0.68
C PRO A 404 16.86 39.39 0.19
N ASN A 405 16.66 39.52 -1.13
CA ASN A 405 15.59 40.32 -1.73
C ASN A 405 14.29 39.55 -1.98
N ASP A 406 14.28 38.22 -1.81
CA ASP A 406 13.09 37.36 -2.02
C ASP A 406 12.36 37.04 -0.71
N LYS A 407 12.62 37.81 0.36
CA LYS A 407 11.72 37.90 1.53
C LYS A 407 10.51 38.76 1.13
N PHE A 408 9.51 38.16 0.51
CA PHE A 408 8.26 38.85 0.21
C PHE A 408 7.43 39.06 1.49
N ASP A 409 7.67 40.18 2.19
CA ASP A 409 6.69 40.76 3.12
C ASP A 409 5.58 41.45 2.31
N ASN A 410 4.67 40.68 1.71
CA ASN A 410 3.55 41.23 0.95
C ASN A 410 2.23 41.02 1.69
N ALA A 411 1.89 41.95 2.57
CA ALA A 411 0.49 42.23 2.88
C ALA A 411 -0.14 42.91 1.66
N PRO A 412 -1.17 42.34 1.01
CA PRO A 412 -1.86 43.06 -0.06
C PRO A 412 -2.75 44.13 0.58
N ASN A 413 -2.47 45.40 0.26
CA ASN A 413 -3.28 46.57 0.56
C ASN A 413 -3.55 46.86 2.05
N GLY A 414 -2.64 47.58 2.70
CA GLY A 414 -2.92 48.81 3.48
C GLY A 414 -4.14 48.92 4.41
N ALA A 415 -4.73 47.82 4.89
CA ALA A 415 -5.81 47.84 5.87
C ALA A 415 -5.56 46.73 6.92
N PRO A 416 -5.38 47.08 8.21
CA PRO A 416 -5.28 46.07 9.25
C PRO A 416 -6.62 45.36 9.40
N SER A 417 -6.67 44.06 9.08
CA SER A 417 -7.78 43.18 9.48
C SER A 417 -7.71 42.97 11.00
N PRO A 418 -8.72 43.38 11.79
CA PRO A 418 -8.61 43.42 13.26
C PRO A 418 -8.97 42.08 13.93
N LEU A 419 -8.48 40.94 13.42
CA LEU A 419 -8.75 39.62 14.01
C LEU A 419 -7.56 38.66 14.04
N SER A 420 -6.32 39.15 14.00
CA SER A 420 -5.17 38.33 14.36
C SER A 420 -4.21 39.15 15.22
N PRO A 421 -3.87 38.69 16.44
CA PRO A 421 -2.85 39.36 17.22
C PRO A 421 -1.56 39.42 16.40
N PRO A 422 -0.80 40.53 16.43
CA PRO A 422 0.49 40.60 15.76
C PRO A 422 1.36 39.45 16.24
N LEU A 423 1.89 38.67 15.30
CA LEU A 423 2.88 37.60 15.50
C LEU A 423 4.13 38.18 16.17
N SER A 424 4.03 38.38 17.47
CA SER A 424 5.08 38.92 18.32
C SER A 424 5.89 37.73 18.80
N SER A 425 7.19 37.71 18.49
CA SER A 425 8.25 36.83 19.04
C SER A 425 8.55 35.45 18.44
N SER A 426 8.48 35.25 17.11
CA SER A 426 9.23 34.14 16.51
C SER A 426 10.65 34.61 16.18
N ALA A 427 11.66 34.06 16.87
CA ALA A 427 13.05 34.22 16.43
C ALA A 427 13.15 33.89 14.93
N PRO A 428 13.90 34.67 14.13
CA PRO A 428 14.04 34.39 12.71
C PRO A 428 14.53 32.96 12.52
N LEU A 429 13.94 32.23 11.56
CA LEU A 429 14.39 30.89 11.20
C LEU A 429 15.90 30.91 10.99
N SER A 430 16.59 29.97 11.65
CA SER A 430 18.05 29.87 11.49
C SER A 430 18.37 29.73 10.01
N LEU A 431 19.20 30.63 9.48
CA LEU A 431 19.64 30.56 8.08
C LEU A 431 20.26 29.20 7.78
N ARG A 432 20.95 28.61 8.75
CA ARG A 432 21.54 27.28 8.65
C ARG A 432 20.48 26.19 8.42
N LEU A 433 19.33 26.28 9.09
CA LEU A 433 18.21 25.36 8.88
C LEU A 433 17.68 25.49 7.44
N ILE A 434 17.52 26.71 6.93
CA ILE A 434 17.07 26.97 5.56
C ILE A 434 18.06 26.38 4.54
N GLN A 435 19.36 26.58 4.74
CA GLN A 435 20.39 25.99 3.89
C GLN A 435 20.36 24.45 3.93
N GLN A 436 20.19 23.86 5.12
CA GLN A 436 20.09 22.42 5.29
C GLN A 436 18.85 21.84 4.59
N ILE A 437 17.70 22.51 4.66
CA ILE A 437 16.48 22.11 3.94
C ILE A 437 16.71 22.21 2.43
N ALA A 438 17.38 23.27 1.97
CA ALA A 438 17.67 23.46 0.56
C ALA A 438 18.59 22.34 0.02
N TYR A 439 19.65 22.03 0.77
CA TYR A 439 20.57 20.93 0.48
C TYR A 439 19.82 19.60 0.42
N LEU A 440 18.96 19.30 1.40
CA LEU A 440 18.12 18.11 1.43
C LEU A 440 17.24 17.99 0.18
N ALA A 441 16.56 19.06 -0.23
CA ALA A 441 15.69 19.05 -1.41
C ALA A 441 16.48 18.78 -2.71
N ARG A 442 17.65 19.41 -2.88
CA ARG A 442 18.52 19.16 -4.05
C ARG A 442 19.12 17.75 -4.01
N HIS A 443 19.46 17.24 -2.84
CA HIS A 443 19.99 15.88 -2.67
C HIS A 443 18.93 14.83 -3.03
N LEU A 444 17.67 15.04 -2.62
CA LEU A 444 16.54 14.19 -3.02
C LEU A 444 16.34 14.18 -4.54
N GLU A 445 16.40 15.34 -5.22
CA GLU A 445 16.35 15.41 -6.68
C GLU A 445 17.41 14.53 -7.35
N ARG A 446 18.68 14.62 -6.92
CA ARG A 446 19.74 13.76 -7.44
C ARG A 446 19.47 12.28 -7.18
N ARG A 447 18.99 11.94 -5.99
CA ARG A 447 18.68 10.55 -5.61
C ARG A 447 17.53 9.95 -6.44
N PHE A 448 16.58 10.78 -6.85
CA PHE A 448 15.51 10.42 -7.79
C PHE A 448 15.90 10.55 -9.27
N GLY A 449 17.21 10.62 -9.59
CA GLY A 449 17.70 10.63 -10.97
C GLY A 449 17.53 11.99 -11.66
N ASP A 450 17.82 13.08 -10.95
CA ASP A 450 17.71 14.47 -11.39
C ASP A 450 16.27 14.92 -11.73
N ILE A 451 15.28 14.20 -11.20
CA ILE A 451 13.87 14.56 -11.30
C ILE A 451 13.55 15.60 -10.21
N PRO A 452 13.11 16.82 -10.55
CA PRO A 452 12.81 17.85 -9.55
C PRO A 452 11.73 17.38 -8.57
N GLN A 453 11.94 17.65 -7.28
CA GLN A 453 11.09 17.19 -6.18
C GLN A 453 10.41 18.36 -5.47
N ASP A 454 9.14 18.15 -5.15
CA ASP A 454 8.33 18.89 -4.19
C ASP A 454 8.34 18.11 -2.87
N VAL A 455 8.93 18.70 -1.83
CA VAL A 455 9.21 18.04 -0.55
C VAL A 455 8.45 18.74 0.57
N GLU A 456 7.53 18.03 1.23
CA GLU A 456 6.93 18.48 2.48
C GLU A 456 7.83 18.10 3.66
N TRP A 457 8.11 19.06 4.53
CA TRP A 457 9.02 18.86 5.66
C TRP A 457 8.52 19.54 6.93
N THR A 458 9.02 19.07 8.07
CA THR A 458 8.78 19.68 9.37
C THR A 458 10.02 19.59 10.26
N TYR A 459 10.24 20.59 11.10
CA TYR A 459 11.34 20.67 12.05
C TYR A 459 10.79 20.69 13.47
N ASP A 460 11.12 19.68 14.27
CA ASP A 460 10.60 19.50 15.64
C ASP A 460 11.44 20.24 16.71
N GLY A 461 12.44 21.02 16.29
CA GLY A 461 13.42 21.65 17.19
C GLY A 461 14.72 20.88 17.36
N LYS A 462 14.79 19.64 16.87
CA LYS A 462 15.99 18.79 16.90
C LYS A 462 16.29 18.16 15.55
N HIS A 463 15.26 17.65 14.86
CA HIS A 463 15.38 16.92 13.62
C HIS A 463 14.46 17.52 12.55
N ILE A 464 14.94 17.48 11.31
CA ILE A 464 14.11 17.67 10.13
C ILE A 464 13.46 16.33 9.81
N TRP A 465 12.17 16.33 9.53
CA TRP A 465 11.42 15.17 9.11
C TRP A 465 10.86 15.40 7.71
N VAL A 466 11.05 14.43 6.82
CA VAL A 466 10.43 14.41 5.49
C VAL A 466 9.04 13.78 5.62
N LEU A 467 8.01 14.55 5.30
CA LEU A 467 6.61 14.14 5.40
C LEU A 467 6.09 13.62 4.06
N GLN A 468 6.61 14.14 2.95
CA GLN A 468 6.28 13.70 1.59
C GLN A 468 7.39 14.16 0.64
N SER A 469 7.64 13.38 -0.42
CA SER A 469 8.39 13.82 -1.60
C SER A 469 7.63 13.37 -2.83
N ARG A 470 7.51 14.23 -3.84
CA ARG A 470 6.91 13.87 -5.13
C ARG A 470 7.55 14.66 -6.27
N PRO A 471 7.49 14.15 -7.52
CA PRO A 471 7.99 14.88 -8.67
C PRO A 471 7.24 16.20 -8.92
N ILE A 472 7.96 17.26 -9.28
CA ILE A 472 7.36 18.50 -9.80
C ILE A 472 7.00 18.26 -11.28
N THR A 473 5.79 17.76 -11.53
CA THR A 473 5.34 17.35 -12.87
C THR A 473 5.39 18.48 -13.91
N THR A 474 5.24 19.74 -13.49
CA THR A 474 5.33 20.92 -14.38
C THR A 474 6.75 21.22 -14.88
N LEU A 475 7.78 20.64 -14.26
CA LEU A 475 9.19 20.80 -14.64
C LEU A 475 9.75 19.57 -15.38
N ILE A 476 8.98 18.50 -15.54
CA ILE A 476 9.40 17.33 -16.30
C ILE A 476 9.28 17.63 -17.80
N PRO A 477 10.36 17.52 -18.58
CA PRO A 477 10.29 17.78 -20.02
C PRO A 477 9.37 16.76 -20.71
N LEU A 478 8.46 17.26 -21.53
CA LEU A 478 7.58 16.45 -22.37
C LEU A 478 8.36 16.00 -23.59
N TRP A 479 8.48 14.69 -23.78
CA TRP A 479 9.12 14.08 -24.94
C TRP A 479 8.07 13.54 -25.90
N THR A 480 8.14 13.93 -27.17
CA THR A 480 7.19 13.53 -28.20
C THR A 480 7.88 12.74 -29.30
N ARG A 481 7.24 11.65 -29.73
CA ARG A 481 7.62 10.93 -30.96
C ARG A 481 6.82 11.41 -32.17
N LYS A 482 5.80 12.27 -32.01
CA LYS A 482 4.86 12.55 -33.11
C LYS A 482 5.57 13.13 -34.34
N ILE A 483 6.31 14.22 -34.16
CA ILE A 483 7.11 14.84 -35.22
C ILE A 483 8.42 14.07 -35.46
N ALA A 484 9.04 13.56 -34.39
CA ALA A 484 10.29 12.79 -34.52
C ALA A 484 10.11 11.53 -35.39
N ALA A 485 8.93 10.90 -35.35
CA ALA A 485 8.55 9.77 -36.21
C ALA A 485 8.52 10.11 -37.70
N GLU A 486 8.13 11.34 -38.03
CA GLU A 486 7.99 11.77 -39.43
C GLU A 486 9.35 12.14 -40.00
N VAL A 487 10.20 12.80 -39.20
CA VAL A 487 11.54 13.21 -39.60
C VAL A 487 12.55 12.06 -39.53
N ILE A 488 12.43 11.21 -38.50
CA ILE A 488 13.36 10.11 -38.21
C ILE A 488 12.54 8.83 -37.86
N PRO A 489 11.92 8.18 -38.87
CA PRO A 489 10.99 7.07 -38.64
C PRO A 489 11.67 5.79 -38.13
N GLY A 490 12.93 5.58 -38.52
CA GLY A 490 13.67 4.33 -38.34
C GLY A 490 14.19 4.08 -36.92
N VAL A 491 14.69 2.86 -36.72
CA VAL A 491 15.43 2.45 -35.52
C VAL A 491 16.85 2.99 -35.62
N ILE A 492 17.36 3.59 -34.54
CA ILE A 492 18.70 4.17 -34.46
C ILE A 492 19.49 3.42 -33.39
N HIS A 493 20.65 2.89 -33.77
CA HIS A 493 21.55 2.25 -32.81
C HIS A 493 22.23 3.30 -31.91
N PRO A 494 22.53 2.96 -30.63
CA PRO A 494 23.14 3.89 -29.69
C PRO A 494 24.42 4.56 -30.19
N LEU A 495 25.30 3.82 -30.87
CA LEU A 495 26.54 4.36 -31.43
C LEU A 495 26.25 5.43 -32.50
N THR A 496 25.35 5.12 -33.44
CA THR A 496 24.93 6.07 -34.48
C THR A 496 24.31 7.33 -33.88
N TRP A 497 23.49 7.18 -32.84
CA TRP A 497 22.91 8.31 -32.12
C TRP A 497 23.98 9.17 -31.42
N SER A 498 24.95 8.55 -30.73
CA SER A 498 26.00 9.27 -30.00
C SER A 498 26.85 10.17 -30.91
N ILE A 499 26.99 9.81 -32.18
CA ILE A 499 27.71 10.60 -33.20
C ILE A 499 26.79 11.69 -33.77
N ASN A 500 25.55 11.33 -34.12
CA ASN A 500 24.65 12.24 -34.85
C ASN A 500 23.93 13.25 -33.96
N GLN A 501 23.65 12.93 -32.69
CA GLN A 501 22.99 13.84 -31.76
C GLN A 501 23.74 15.15 -31.59
N PRO A 502 25.03 15.19 -31.21
CA PRO A 502 25.75 16.44 -31.00
C PRO A 502 25.85 17.27 -32.29
N LEU A 503 25.99 16.61 -33.45
CA LEU A 503 25.99 17.29 -34.75
C LEU A 503 24.63 17.93 -35.06
N THR A 504 23.56 17.16 -34.94
CA THR A 504 22.21 17.61 -35.31
C THR A 504 21.69 18.65 -34.32
N CYS A 505 21.78 18.38 -33.02
CA CYS A 505 21.34 19.30 -31.98
C CYS A 505 22.21 20.56 -31.94
N GLY A 506 23.52 20.43 -32.21
CA GLY A 506 24.44 21.56 -32.32
C GLY A 506 24.08 22.48 -33.47
N VAL A 507 23.93 21.96 -34.69
CA VAL A 507 23.55 22.75 -35.87
C VAL A 507 22.21 23.45 -35.66
N TRP A 508 21.19 22.76 -35.13
CA TRP A 508 19.92 23.39 -34.80
C TRP A 508 20.05 24.46 -33.71
N GLY A 509 20.90 24.22 -32.71
CA GLY A 509 21.22 25.19 -31.67
C GLY A 509 21.86 26.46 -32.21
N ASP A 510 22.78 26.33 -33.17
CA ASP A 510 23.41 27.47 -33.85
C ASP A 510 22.38 28.29 -34.65
N LEU A 511 21.50 27.60 -35.40
CA LEU A 511 20.41 28.24 -36.15
C LEU A 511 19.45 28.99 -35.22
N PHE A 512 19.02 28.36 -34.11
CA PHE A 512 18.15 29.02 -33.14
C PHE A 512 18.84 30.18 -32.43
N THR A 513 20.13 30.07 -32.13
CA THR A 513 20.93 31.15 -31.53
C THR A 513 21.03 32.34 -32.47
N LEU A 514 21.22 32.08 -33.76
CA LEU A 514 21.31 33.11 -34.79
C LEU A 514 19.98 33.88 -34.95
N VAL A 515 18.84 33.20 -34.79
CA VAL A 515 17.51 33.84 -34.76
C VAL A 515 17.23 34.60 -33.46
N LEU A 516 17.53 33.98 -32.32
CA LEU A 516 17.13 34.48 -31.00
C LEU A 516 18.07 35.57 -30.47
N GLY A 517 19.33 35.58 -30.90
CA GLY A 517 20.37 36.44 -30.34
C GLY A 517 20.51 36.22 -28.84
N GLN A 518 20.60 37.29 -28.04
CA GLN A 518 20.69 37.18 -26.58
C GLN A 518 19.51 36.44 -25.91
N ARG A 519 18.38 36.29 -26.59
CA ARG A 519 17.23 35.50 -26.08
C ARG A 519 17.47 34.00 -26.09
N SER A 520 18.57 33.50 -26.66
CA SER A 520 18.95 32.09 -26.53
C SER A 520 19.56 31.76 -25.16
N ALA A 521 19.88 32.78 -24.34
CA ALA A 521 20.50 32.57 -23.03
C ALA A 521 19.70 31.58 -22.16
N GLY A 522 20.42 30.63 -21.56
CA GLY A 522 19.87 29.60 -20.68
C GLY A 522 19.16 28.43 -21.40
N LEU A 523 19.21 28.34 -22.73
CA LEU A 523 18.73 27.17 -23.47
C LEU A 523 19.86 26.16 -23.68
N ASP A 524 19.62 24.91 -23.31
CA ASP A 524 20.53 23.80 -23.61
C ASP A 524 20.04 23.05 -24.86
N PHE A 525 20.61 23.39 -26.01
CA PHE A 525 20.21 22.81 -27.29
C PHE A 525 20.55 21.32 -27.43
N SER A 526 21.49 20.80 -26.63
CA SER A 526 21.82 19.37 -26.62
C SER A 526 20.64 18.49 -26.20
N GLN A 527 19.67 19.08 -25.48
CA GLN A 527 18.46 18.42 -24.99
C GLN A 527 17.27 18.56 -25.94
N THR A 528 17.45 19.03 -27.17
CA THR A 528 16.36 19.15 -28.16
C THR A 528 15.85 17.79 -28.63
N ALA A 529 16.71 16.76 -28.61
CA ALA A 529 16.36 15.40 -28.97
C ALA A 529 17.06 14.37 -28.06
N MET A 530 16.41 13.22 -27.86
CA MET A 530 16.99 12.07 -27.13
C MET A 530 16.70 10.76 -27.87
N LEU A 531 17.48 9.73 -27.55
CA LEU A 531 17.21 8.35 -27.95
C LEU A 531 16.55 7.58 -26.80
N HIS A 532 15.38 6.99 -27.07
CA HIS A 532 14.73 6.09 -26.13
C HIS A 532 14.26 4.82 -26.85
N ARG A 533 14.67 3.65 -26.33
CA ARG A 533 14.39 2.32 -26.94
C ARG A 533 14.69 2.29 -28.46
N SER A 534 15.84 2.85 -28.84
CA SER A 534 16.30 2.93 -30.23
C SER A 534 15.44 3.79 -31.17
N TYR A 535 14.62 4.69 -30.63
CA TYR A 535 13.88 5.68 -31.42
C TYR A 535 14.18 7.10 -30.95
N ALA A 536 14.19 8.05 -31.88
CA ALA A 536 14.36 9.46 -31.57
C ALA A 536 13.07 10.07 -31.00
N TYR A 537 13.23 10.92 -29.99
CA TYR A 537 12.18 11.73 -29.40
C TYR A 537 12.63 13.18 -29.36
N PHE A 538 11.70 14.11 -29.58
CA PHE A 538 11.97 15.54 -29.45
C PHE A 538 11.47 16.06 -28.11
N ASN A 539 12.21 16.99 -27.52
CA ASN A 539 11.83 17.68 -26.30
C ASN A 539 10.80 18.76 -26.64
N ALA A 540 9.52 18.42 -26.55
CA ALA A 540 8.43 19.32 -26.85
C ALA A 540 8.43 20.54 -25.93
N THR A 541 8.81 20.37 -24.66
CA THR A 541 8.91 21.48 -23.70
C THR A 541 9.98 22.49 -24.12
N LEU A 542 11.18 22.03 -24.47
CA LEU A 542 12.27 22.90 -24.91
C LEU A 542 11.97 23.55 -26.26
N LEU A 543 11.50 22.78 -27.24
CA LEU A 543 11.13 23.31 -28.56
C LEU A 543 9.96 24.30 -28.47
N GLY A 544 8.97 24.04 -27.62
CA GLY A 544 7.89 24.99 -27.34
C GLY A 544 8.41 26.30 -26.75
N ASN A 545 9.35 26.25 -25.80
CA ASN A 545 10.01 27.45 -25.28
C ASN A 545 10.80 28.21 -26.35
N ILE A 546 11.54 27.50 -27.21
CA ILE A 546 12.26 28.10 -28.35
C ILE A 546 11.26 28.81 -29.27
N PHE A 547 10.17 28.14 -29.64
CA PHE A 547 9.12 28.66 -30.51
C PHE A 547 8.44 29.90 -29.92
N LEU A 548 8.09 29.87 -28.63
CA LEU A 548 7.56 31.05 -27.92
C LEU A 548 8.55 32.21 -27.89
N ARG A 549 9.85 31.96 -27.69
CA ARG A 549 10.89 33.01 -27.75
C ARG A 549 11.06 33.57 -29.17
N MET A 550 10.87 32.73 -30.19
CA MET A 550 10.71 33.12 -31.59
C MET A 550 9.34 33.76 -31.88
N GLY A 551 8.46 33.91 -30.88
CA GLY A 551 7.15 34.55 -31.03
C GLY A 551 6.16 33.78 -31.91
N LEU A 552 6.36 32.47 -32.05
CA LEU A 552 5.32 31.55 -32.50
C LEU A 552 4.21 31.47 -31.44
N PRO A 553 2.97 31.16 -31.84
CA PRO A 553 1.84 31.22 -30.93
C PRO A 553 1.84 30.02 -29.95
N ALA A 554 1.10 30.09 -28.85
CA ALA A 554 1.18 29.11 -27.75
C ALA A 554 0.75 27.69 -28.15
N GLU A 555 -0.07 27.58 -29.19
CA GLU A 555 -0.51 26.34 -29.85
C GLU A 555 0.65 25.60 -30.54
N SER A 556 1.84 26.20 -30.65
CA SER A 556 3.05 25.56 -31.17
C SER A 556 3.46 24.31 -30.37
N LEU A 557 3.10 24.24 -29.08
CA LEU A 557 3.28 23.03 -28.28
C LEU A 557 2.30 21.91 -28.66
N GLU A 558 1.07 22.26 -29.06
CA GLU A 558 0.09 21.30 -29.58
C GLU A 558 0.49 20.76 -30.95
N PHE A 559 1.16 21.57 -31.78
CA PHE A 559 1.76 21.08 -33.02
C PHE A 559 2.82 20.00 -32.74
N LEU A 560 3.75 20.24 -31.80
CA LEU A 560 4.80 19.28 -31.46
C LEU A 560 4.27 17.98 -30.85
N THR A 561 3.20 18.06 -30.07
CA THR A 561 2.64 16.91 -29.34
C THR A 561 1.54 16.17 -30.11
N ARG A 562 0.71 16.88 -30.88
CA ARG A 562 -0.47 16.33 -31.59
C ARG A 562 -0.41 16.47 -33.11
N GLY A 563 0.53 17.22 -33.67
CA GLY A 563 0.62 17.48 -35.12
C GLY A 563 -0.42 18.49 -35.62
N ALA A 564 -0.99 19.30 -34.75
CA ALA A 564 -2.01 20.30 -35.09
C ALA A 564 -1.42 21.49 -35.88
N LYS A 565 -2.15 22.05 -36.85
CA LYS A 565 -1.71 23.26 -37.58
C LYS A 565 -1.76 24.48 -36.65
N PHE A 566 -0.77 25.36 -36.72
CA PHE A 566 -0.76 26.62 -35.96
C PHE A 566 -1.07 27.84 -36.84
N SER A 567 -1.58 28.90 -36.20
CA SER A 567 -1.91 30.19 -36.81
C SER A 567 -0.65 30.97 -37.20
N ARG A 568 -0.75 31.91 -38.15
CA ARG A 568 0.42 32.70 -38.57
C ARG A 568 0.98 33.50 -37.37
N PRO A 569 2.31 33.57 -37.19
CA PRO A 569 2.90 34.35 -36.12
C PRO A 569 2.51 35.83 -36.23
N PRO A 570 2.34 36.54 -35.10
CA PRO A 570 2.04 37.96 -35.11
C PRO A 570 3.10 38.74 -35.91
N LEU A 571 2.68 39.72 -36.73
CA LEU A 571 3.59 40.53 -37.55
C LEU A 571 4.72 41.18 -36.72
N VAL A 572 4.41 41.60 -35.50
CA VAL A 572 5.36 42.17 -34.54
C VAL A 572 6.44 41.17 -34.13
N ALA A 573 6.08 39.89 -33.93
CA ALA A 573 7.02 38.84 -33.60
C ALA A 573 7.95 38.53 -34.80
N THR A 574 7.38 38.46 -36.01
CA THR A 574 8.14 38.24 -37.25
C THR A 574 9.14 39.36 -37.50
N LEU A 575 8.71 40.62 -37.36
CA LEU A 575 9.60 41.80 -37.48
C LEU A 575 10.71 41.78 -36.42
N ARG A 576 10.41 41.37 -35.18
CA ARG A 576 11.38 41.30 -34.08
C ARG A 576 12.49 40.27 -34.33
N ASN A 577 12.21 39.19 -35.05
CA ASN A 577 13.21 38.16 -35.38
C ASN A 577 13.81 38.32 -36.78
N MET A 578 13.29 39.25 -37.58
CA MET A 578 13.71 39.48 -38.97
C MET A 578 15.23 39.63 -39.15
N PRO A 579 15.99 40.33 -38.27
CA PRO A 579 17.44 40.43 -38.43
C PRO A 579 18.17 39.08 -38.32
N GLY A 580 17.66 38.16 -37.49
CA GLY A 580 18.19 36.81 -37.37
C GLY A 580 17.71 35.90 -38.49
N LEU A 581 16.43 36.01 -38.88
CA LEU A 581 15.86 35.29 -40.02
C LEU A 581 16.50 35.66 -41.36
N LEU A 582 17.02 36.88 -41.52
CA LEU A 582 17.75 37.33 -42.72
C LEU A 582 19.21 36.86 -42.75
N ARG A 583 19.73 36.36 -41.62
CA ARG A 583 21.09 35.80 -41.52
C ARG A 583 21.11 34.28 -41.66
N LEU A 584 19.95 33.64 -41.48
CA LEU A 584 19.64 32.26 -41.86
C LEU A 584 19.59 32.16 -43.38
#